data_AF-A0A815PGR9-F1
#
_entry.id   AF-A0A815PGR9-F1
#
_cell.length_a   1.000
_cell.length_b   1.000
_cell.length_c   1.000
_cell.angle_alpha   90.00
_cell.angle_beta   90.00
_cell.angle_gamma   90.00
#
_symmetry.space_group_name_H-M   'P 1'
#
loop_
_entity.id
_entity.type
_entity.pdbx_description
1 polymer ?
#
loop_
_entity_poly.entity_id
_entity_poly.type
_entity_poly.pdbx_seq_one_letter_code
_entity_poly.pdbx_strand_id
1 'polypeptide(L)'
;MEPKHRDTTGERMPKTGYINHITNDDREVEMDNNLQKVDSYLENLKHIAVDMGHEITNQNQQIEHITNKTDVGIERVNEANVQAKDLLQNG
;
A
#
# COMPACT_ATOMS: atom_id res chain seq x y z
N MET A 1 -3.09 40.99 -23.40
CA MET A 1 -3.94 39.87 -23.85
C MET A 1 -3.43 39.45 -25.21
N GLU A 2 -2.54 38.46 -25.24
CA GLU A 2 -1.86 37.99 -26.45
C GLU A 2 -2.65 36.87 -27.14
N PRO A 3 -2.54 36.74 -28.48
CA PRO A 3 -3.38 35.86 -29.26
C PRO A 3 -2.89 34.41 -29.17
N LYS A 4 -3.85 33.48 -29.07
CA LYS A 4 -3.62 32.03 -29.12
C LYS A 4 -2.89 31.63 -30.41
N HIS A 5 -1.76 30.96 -30.26
CA HIS A 5 -1.16 30.14 -31.30
C HIS A 5 -2.22 29.15 -31.81
N ARG A 6 -2.61 29.32 -33.07
CA ARG A 6 -3.42 28.37 -33.81
C ARG A 6 -2.47 27.78 -34.85
N ASP A 7 -1.79 26.70 -34.46
CA ASP A 7 -1.03 25.92 -35.43
C ASP A 7 -2.01 25.07 -36.22
N THR A 8 -1.95 25.21 -37.54
CA THR A 8 -2.77 24.53 -38.52
C THR A 8 -1.87 23.56 -39.27
N THR A 9 -1.65 22.37 -38.71
CA THR A 9 -1.13 21.22 -39.44
C THR A 9 -1.90 19.98 -39.01
N GLY A 10 -2.76 19.50 -39.93
CA GLY A 10 -3.61 18.34 -39.75
C GLY A 10 -2.83 17.04 -39.88
N GLU A 11 -1.92 16.77 -38.95
CA GLU A 11 -1.39 15.44 -38.74
C GLU A 11 -2.26 14.80 -37.64
N ARG A 12 -3.20 13.94 -38.05
CA ARG A 12 -3.95 13.12 -37.10
C ARG A 12 -2.94 12.25 -36.37
N MET A 13 -2.52 12.69 -35.19
CA MET A 13 -1.69 11.88 -34.30
C MET A 13 -2.41 10.53 -34.11
N PRO A 14 -1.70 9.41 -34.28
CA PRO A 14 -2.31 8.09 -34.13
C PRO A 14 -2.94 7.98 -32.73
N LYS A 15 -4.06 7.25 -32.62
CA LYS A 15 -4.82 7.04 -31.37
C LYS A 15 -4.00 6.27 -30.32
N THR A 16 -2.98 6.87 -29.73
CA THR A 16 -2.04 6.19 -28.83
C THR A 16 -2.06 6.74 -27.40
N GLY A 17 -3.11 7.47 -27.03
CA GLY A 17 -3.30 8.10 -25.72
C GLY A 17 -4.34 7.40 -24.84
N TYR A 18 -4.39 7.79 -23.56
CA TYR A 18 -5.42 7.36 -22.60
C TYR A 18 -6.78 8.05 -22.86
N ILE A 19 -6.80 9.14 -23.64
CA ILE A 19 -8.02 9.84 -24.06
C ILE A 19 -8.22 9.81 -25.57
N ASN A 20 -9.47 10.06 -25.98
CA ASN A 20 -9.77 10.36 -27.39
C ASN A 20 -9.59 11.86 -27.64
N HIS A 21 -8.62 12.23 -28.47
CA HIS A 21 -8.44 13.62 -28.91
C HIS A 21 -9.58 14.09 -29.81
N ILE A 22 -10.07 15.31 -29.56
CA ILE A 22 -11.16 15.94 -30.34
C ILE A 22 -10.64 17.20 -31.02
N THR A 23 -9.95 18.05 -30.26
CA THR A 23 -9.45 19.35 -30.73
C THR A 23 -7.94 19.34 -31.00
N ASN A 24 -7.22 18.31 -30.55
CA ASN A 24 -5.77 18.18 -30.61
C ASN A 24 -5.05 19.41 -30.02
N ASP A 25 -5.60 19.96 -28.92
CA ASP A 25 -5.01 21.10 -28.22
C ASP A 25 -4.05 20.64 -27.10
N ASP A 26 -3.24 21.58 -26.59
CA ASP A 26 -2.25 21.29 -25.54
C ASP A 26 -2.90 20.72 -24.26
N ARG A 27 -4.18 21.00 -24.01
CA ARG A 27 -4.88 20.47 -22.83
C ARG A 27 -5.15 18.98 -22.99
N GLU A 28 -5.53 18.54 -24.19
CA GLU A 28 -5.69 17.12 -24.48
C GLU A 28 -4.36 16.36 -24.35
N VAL A 29 -3.25 16.96 -24.78
CA VAL A 29 -1.90 16.40 -24.59
C VAL A 29 -1.51 16.37 -23.10
N GLU A 30 -1.81 17.42 -22.33
CA GLU A 30 -1.56 17.44 -20.88
C GLU A 30 -2.39 16.39 -20.14
N MET A 31 -3.65 16.19 -20.53
CA MET A 31 -4.51 15.16 -19.96
C MET A 31 -3.94 13.76 -20.19
N ASP A 32 -3.45 13.44 -21.39
CA ASP A 32 -2.79 12.15 -21.64
C ASP A 32 -1.52 11.97 -20.83
N ASN A 33 -0.67 12.99 -20.76
CA ASN A 33 0.54 12.95 -19.94
C ASN A 33 0.23 12.74 -18.45
N ASN A 34 -0.83 13.37 -17.95
CA ASN A 34 -1.26 13.20 -16.57
C ASN A 34 -1.84 11.81 -16.32
N LEU A 35 -2.62 11.26 -17.26
CA LEU A 35 -3.15 9.90 -17.15
C LEU A 35 -2.06 8.84 -17.23
N GLN A 36 -1.01 9.04 -18.03
CA GLN A 36 0.16 8.17 -18.05
C GLN A 36 0.91 8.17 -16.71
N LYS A 37 1.02 9.33 -16.05
CA LYS A 37 1.58 9.42 -14.69
C LYS A 37 0.68 8.71 -13.69
N VAL A 38 -0.65 8.88 -13.79
CA VAL A 38 -1.60 8.18 -12.93
C VAL A 38 -1.47 6.66 -13.09
N ASP A 39 -1.33 6.15 -14.32
CA ASP A 39 -1.09 4.72 -14.58
C ASP A 39 0.18 4.21 -13.87
N SER A 40 1.27 4.98 -13.94
CA SER A 40 2.51 4.69 -13.20
C SER A 40 2.30 4.69 -11.67
N TYR A 41 1.52 5.64 -11.16
CA TYR A 41 1.17 5.67 -9.73
C TYR A 41 0.29 4.49 -9.32
N LEU A 42 -0.64 4.06 -10.18
CA LEU A 42 -1.49 2.89 -9.93
C LEU A 42 -0.68 1.59 -9.88
N GLU A 43 0.30 1.40 -10.76
CA GLU A 43 1.20 0.25 -10.67
C GLU A 43 2.03 0.26 -9.37
N ASN A 44 2.50 1.43 -8.93
CA ASN A 44 3.17 1.55 -7.62
C ASN A 44 2.20 1.22 -6.46
N LEU A 45 0.97 1.72 -6.49
CA LEU A 45 -0.04 1.41 -5.48
C LEU A 45 -0.37 -0.08 -5.44
N LYS A 46 -0.40 -0.75 -6.60
CA LYS A 46 -0.60 -2.19 -6.72
C LYS A 46 0.56 -2.98 -6.11
N HIS A 47 1.80 -2.59 -6.38
CA HIS A 47 2.96 -3.19 -5.72
C HIS A 47 2.88 -3.04 -4.20
N ILE A 48 2.60 -1.84 -3.70
CA ILE A 48 2.42 -1.57 -2.27
C ILE A 48 1.29 -2.41 -1.67
N ALA A 49 0.16 -2.56 -2.36
CA ALA A 49 -0.96 -3.35 -1.88
C ALA A 49 -0.59 -4.84 -1.75
N VAL A 50 0.19 -5.38 -2.70
CA VAL A 50 0.68 -6.76 -2.64
C VAL A 50 1.67 -6.93 -1.50
N ASP A 51 2.68 -6.05 -1.41
CA ASP A 51 3.71 -6.13 -0.38
C ASP A 51 3.12 -5.95 1.03
N MET A 52 2.19 -5.00 1.18
CA MET A 52 1.46 -4.79 2.43
C MET A 52 0.58 -6.00 2.78
N GLY A 53 -0.04 -6.64 1.79
CA GLY A 53 -0.80 -7.88 2.00
C GLY A 53 0.06 -9.04 2.50
N HIS A 54 1.26 -9.22 1.94
CA HIS A 54 2.22 -10.19 2.43
C HIS A 54 2.70 -9.86 3.85
N GLU A 55 3.03 -8.59 4.10
CA GLU A 55 3.50 -8.15 5.41
C GLU A 55 2.44 -8.34 6.50
N ILE A 56 1.17 -8.03 6.23
CA ILE A 56 0.06 -8.30 7.15
C ILE A 56 -0.04 -9.80 7.45
N THR A 57 0.10 -10.66 6.43
CA THR A 57 0.04 -12.11 6.62
C THR A 57 1.18 -12.60 7.52
N ASN A 58 2.40 -12.13 7.27
CA ASN A 58 3.58 -12.47 8.07
C ASN A 58 3.42 -11.97 9.52
N GLN A 59 2.95 -10.74 9.71
CA GLN A 59 2.72 -10.16 11.03
C GLN A 59 1.62 -10.91 11.79
N ASN A 60 0.56 -11.37 11.14
CA ASN A 60 -0.47 -12.19 11.78
C ASN A 60 0.11 -13.51 12.32
N GLN A 61 0.95 -14.21 11.55
CA GLN A 61 1.64 -15.42 12.02
C GLN A 61 2.59 -15.12 13.18
N GLN A 62 3.31 -14.00 13.12
CA GLN A 62 4.20 -13.56 14.18
C GLN A 62 3.43 -13.23 15.48
N ILE A 63 2.26 -12.61 15.36
CA ILE A 63 1.36 -12.33 16.49
C ILE A 63 0.90 -13.64 17.13
N GLU A 64 0.45 -14.63 16.34
CA GLU A 64 0.04 -15.94 16.87
C GLU A 64 1.18 -16.61 17.68
N HIS A 65 2.40 -16.58 17.16
CA HIS A 65 3.56 -17.10 17.87
C HIS A 65 3.89 -16.32 19.15
N ILE A 66 3.68 -15.00 19.17
CA ILE A 66 3.82 -14.18 20.38
C ILE A 66 2.73 -14.56 21.39
N THR A 67 1.48 -14.69 20.96
CA THR A 67 0.37 -15.11 21.82
C THR A 67 0.67 -16.45 22.49
N ASN A 68 1.10 -17.45 21.73
CA ASN A 68 1.48 -18.76 22.27
C ASN A 68 2.60 -18.64 23.31
N LYS A 69 3.61 -17.81 23.06
CA LYS A 69 4.70 -17.57 24.03
C LYS A 69 4.20 -16.85 25.28
N THR A 70 3.27 -15.90 25.13
CA THR A 70 2.67 -15.17 26.24
C THR A 70 1.86 -16.11 27.12
N ASP A 71 1.07 -17.01 26.54
CA ASP A 71 0.27 -17.99 27.29
C ASP A 71 1.16 -18.92 28.13
N VAL A 72 2.23 -19.46 27.53
CA VAL A 72 3.24 -20.26 28.26
C VAL A 72 3.93 -19.43 29.35
N GLY A 73 4.20 -18.15 29.08
CA GLY A 73 4.77 -17.24 30.06
C GLY A 73 3.85 -17.03 31.28
N ILE A 74 2.55 -16.85 31.04
CA ILE A 74 1.53 -16.70 32.08
C ILE A 74 1.46 -17.96 32.95
N GLU A 75 1.42 -19.15 32.33
CA GLU A 75 1.41 -20.43 33.05
C GLU A 75 2.62 -20.57 33.99
N ARG A 76 3.82 -20.32 33.48
CA ARG A 76 5.06 -20.38 34.29
C ARG A 76 5.07 -19.40 35.44
N VAL A 77 4.59 -18.17 35.22
CA VAL A 77 4.49 -17.16 36.29
C VAL A 77 3.49 -17.61 37.35
N ASN A 78 2.36 -18.18 36.95
CA ASN A 78 1.36 -18.70 37.89
C ASN A 78 1.91 -19.87 38.72
N GLU A 79 2.58 -20.83 38.09
CA GLU A 79 3.25 -21.94 38.78
C GLU A 79 4.30 -21.44 39.78
N ALA A 80 5.16 -20.51 39.37
CA ALA A 80 6.16 -19.91 40.25
C ALA A 80 5.53 -19.18 41.44
N ASN A 81 4.41 -18.47 41.22
CA ASN A 81 3.66 -17.81 42.28
C ASN A 81 3.04 -18.80 43.27
N VAL A 82 2.52 -19.94 42.79
CA VAL A 82 2.01 -21.01 43.66
C VAL A 82 3.14 -21.56 44.54
N GLN A 83 4.27 -21.93 43.93
CA GLN A 83 5.44 -22.43 44.66
C GLN A 83 5.95 -21.42 45.70
N ALA A 84 6.05 -20.14 45.33
CA ALA A 84 6.47 -19.09 46.25
C ALA A 84 5.49 -18.93 47.42
N LYS A 85 4.18 -19.01 47.17
CA LYS A 85 3.16 -18.95 48.22
C LYS A 85 3.26 -20.13 49.18
N ASP A 86 3.47 -21.33 48.66
CA ASP A 86 3.63 -22.54 49.48
C ASP A 86 4.89 -22.43 50.36
N LEU A 87 5.98 -21.87 49.84
CA LEU A 87 7.19 -21.58 50.63
C LEU A 87 6.97 -20.52 51.71
N LEU A 88 6.17 -19.49 51.45
CA LEU A 88 5.84 -18.47 52.45
C LEU A 88 4.90 -18.97 53.54
N GLN A 89 4.04 -19.96 53.24
CA GLN A 89 3.09 -20.52 54.19
C GLN A 89 3.69 -21.65 55.04
N ASN A 90 4.68 -22.36 54.52
CA ASN A 90 5.30 -23.52 55.18
C ASN A 90 6.77 -23.30 55.59
N GLY A 91 7.31 -22.10 55.36
CA GLY A 91 8.68 -21.69 55.71
C GLY A 91 8.79 -20.90 57.00
#